data_AF-A0A6N9SLW8-F1
#
_entry.id   AF-A0A6N9SLW8-F1
#
_cell.length_a   1.000
_cell.length_b   1.000
_cell.length_c   1.000
_cell.angle_alpha   90.00
_cell.angle_beta   90.00
_cell.angle_gamma   90.00
#
_symmetry.space_group_name_H-M   'P 1'
#
loop_
_entity.id
_entity.type
_entity.pdbx_description
1 polymer ?
#
loop_
_entity_poly.entity_id
_entity_poly.type
_entity_poly.pdbx_seq_one_letter_code
_entity_poly.pdbx_strand_id
1 'polypeptide(L)'
;MTNKQSLVAEAQEVQWASELIALGARLQLLQEETHLSRERLLRLYREVAGHSPSKGMLPYSTDWFMSWQPNIHASLFLGIYRYLEENISLPALELLIKSYRLYLEQMTLSGEDAVLSITRAWFLLRFCNADMLQTAPCIRCGGNYVVHTHELTENFICGICAPPSRAGKSKKRSNSAQAFLDKP
;
A
#
# COMPACT_ATOMS: atom_id res chain seq x y z
N MET A 1 -19.25 -29.64 -12.00
CA MET A 1 -19.74 -29.66 -10.60
C MET A 1 -19.34 -28.34 -9.96
N THR A 2 -20.28 -27.44 -9.75
CA THR A 2 -20.02 -26.13 -9.15
C THR A 2 -19.71 -26.33 -7.67
N ASN A 3 -18.43 -26.17 -7.30
CA ASN A 3 -18.02 -26.18 -5.91
C ASN A 3 -18.65 -24.94 -5.25
N LYS A 4 -19.74 -25.11 -4.48
CA LYS A 4 -20.38 -24.01 -3.75
C LYS A 4 -19.35 -23.50 -2.74
N GLN A 5 -18.82 -22.30 -2.96
CA GLN A 5 -18.02 -21.60 -1.96
C GLN A 5 -18.78 -21.60 -0.63
N SER A 6 -18.05 -21.84 0.46
CA SER A 6 -18.61 -21.75 1.81
C SER A 6 -19.17 -20.35 2.06
N LEU A 7 -20.36 -20.26 2.65
CA LEU A 7 -20.96 -18.96 3.03
C LEU A 7 -20.05 -18.14 3.95
N VAL A 8 -19.28 -18.83 4.81
CA VAL A 8 -18.31 -18.18 5.70
C VAL A 8 -17.15 -17.58 4.90
N ALA A 9 -16.65 -18.28 3.89
CA ALA A 9 -15.58 -17.79 3.03
C ALA A 9 -16.06 -16.59 2.18
N GLU A 10 -17.29 -16.66 1.68
CA GLU A 10 -17.90 -15.56 0.93
C GLU A 10 -18.09 -14.32 1.82
N ALA A 11 -18.56 -14.49 3.06
CA ALA A 11 -18.69 -13.40 4.02
C ALA A 11 -17.31 -12.77 4.34
N GLN A 12 -16.27 -13.60 4.48
CA GLN A 12 -14.91 -13.12 4.72
C GLN A 12 -14.38 -12.29 3.54
N GLU A 13 -14.61 -12.71 2.29
CA GLU A 13 -14.22 -11.93 1.11
C GLU A 13 -14.93 -10.58 1.03
N VAL A 14 -16.23 -10.54 1.35
CA VAL A 14 -17.00 -9.28 1.43
C VAL A 14 -16.43 -8.36 2.50
N GLN A 15 -16.02 -8.92 3.65
CA GLN A 15 -15.40 -8.18 4.73
C GLN A 15 -14.06 -7.58 4.29
N TRP A 16 -13.16 -8.39 3.71
CA TRP A 16 -11.88 -7.90 3.20
C TRP A 16 -12.05 -6.84 2.11
N ALA A 17 -12.97 -7.05 1.16
CA ALA A 17 -13.26 -6.07 0.13
C ALA A 17 -13.74 -4.74 0.71
N SER A 18 -14.64 -4.78 1.70
CA SER A 18 -15.12 -3.59 2.40
C SER A 18 -13.98 -2.83 3.09
N GLU A 19 -13.09 -3.55 3.79
CA GLU A 19 -11.93 -2.94 4.46
C GLU A 19 -10.96 -2.29 3.47
N LEU A 20 -10.68 -2.96 2.35
CA LEU A 20 -9.83 -2.40 1.29
C LEU A 20 -10.44 -1.16 0.65
N ILE A 21 -11.76 -1.15 0.41
CA ILE A 21 -12.48 0.02 -0.10
C ILE A 21 -12.36 1.19 0.88
N ALA A 22 -12.58 0.95 2.17
CA ALA A 22 -12.43 1.96 3.21
C ALA A 22 -11.00 2.53 3.30
N LEU A 23 -9.99 1.70 3.00
CA LEU A 23 -8.58 2.12 2.89
C LEU A 23 -8.24 2.82 1.55
N GLY A 24 -9.22 3.03 0.67
CA GLY A 24 -9.04 3.71 -0.61
C GLY A 24 -8.44 2.83 -1.71
N ALA A 25 -8.60 1.51 -1.63
CA ALA A 25 -8.11 0.59 -2.65
C ALA A 25 -8.82 0.82 -4.00
N ARG A 26 -8.07 0.74 -5.09
CA ARG A 26 -8.66 0.73 -6.44
C ARG A 26 -9.37 -0.60 -6.72
N LEU A 27 -10.41 -0.53 -7.54
CA LEU A 27 -11.21 -1.70 -7.93
C LEU A 27 -10.37 -2.88 -8.46
N GLN A 28 -9.31 -2.61 -9.23
CA GLN A 28 -8.45 -3.66 -9.77
C GLN A 28 -7.78 -4.50 -8.67
N LEU A 29 -7.35 -3.90 -7.55
CA LEU A 29 -6.83 -4.68 -6.41
C LEU A 29 -7.90 -5.66 -5.90
N LEU A 30 -9.12 -5.16 -5.71
CA LEU A 30 -10.24 -6.00 -5.24
C LEU A 30 -10.54 -7.16 -6.21
N GLN A 31 -10.45 -6.90 -7.52
CA GLN A 31 -10.69 -7.93 -8.55
C GLN A 31 -9.61 -9.01 -8.58
N GLU A 32 -8.41 -8.71 -8.11
CA GLU A 32 -7.28 -9.64 -8.11
C GLU A 32 -7.15 -10.40 -6.78
N GLU A 33 -7.57 -9.80 -5.67
CA GLU A 33 -7.42 -10.35 -4.33
C GLU A 33 -8.71 -10.99 -3.77
N THR A 34 -9.83 -10.92 -4.48
CA THR A 34 -11.10 -11.53 -4.07
C THR A 34 -11.73 -12.34 -5.21
N HIS A 35 -12.63 -13.26 -4.88
CA HIS A 35 -13.40 -14.04 -5.86
C HIS A 35 -14.79 -13.44 -6.14
N LEU A 36 -15.05 -12.23 -5.61
CA LEU A 36 -16.29 -11.51 -5.84
C LEU A 36 -16.42 -11.07 -7.31
N SER A 37 -17.62 -11.23 -7.87
CA SER A 37 -17.88 -10.77 -9.23
C SER A 37 -17.70 -9.26 -9.34
N ARG A 38 -17.28 -8.79 -10.53
CA ARG A 38 -17.11 -7.35 -10.78
C ARG A 38 -18.35 -6.52 -10.47
N GLU A 39 -19.54 -7.06 -10.73
CA GLU A 39 -20.81 -6.40 -10.40
C GLU A 39 -20.97 -6.21 -8.88
N ARG A 40 -20.69 -7.26 -8.10
CA ARG A 40 -20.74 -7.20 -6.63
C ARG A 40 -19.73 -6.20 -6.08
N LEU A 41 -18.50 -6.22 -6.59
CA LEU A 41 -17.47 -5.26 -6.19
C LEU A 41 -17.88 -3.82 -6.49
N LEU A 42 -18.46 -3.54 -7.65
CA LEU A 42 -18.95 -2.19 -7.98
C LEU A 42 -20.08 -1.73 -7.07
N ARG A 43 -21.00 -2.64 -6.70
CA ARG A 43 -22.08 -2.35 -5.77
C ARG A 43 -21.53 -2.05 -4.38
N LEU A 44 -20.69 -2.95 -3.86
CA LEU A 44 -20.05 -2.81 -2.55
C LEU A 44 -19.22 -1.52 -2.47
N TYR A 45 -18.49 -1.17 -3.53
CA TYR A 45 -17.70 0.06 -3.58
C TYR A 45 -18.58 1.31 -3.36
N ARG A 46 -19.76 1.36 -4.00
CA ARG A 46 -20.68 2.49 -3.83
C ARG A 46 -21.30 2.53 -2.44
N GLU A 47 -21.59 1.36 -1.87
CA GLU A 47 -22.15 1.24 -0.51
C GLU A 47 -21.15 1.71 0.55
N VAL A 48 -19.87 1.34 0.42
CA VAL A 48 -18.83 1.66 1.41
C VAL A 48 -18.22 3.06 1.19
N ALA A 49 -17.85 3.41 -0.04
CA ALA A 49 -17.16 4.67 -0.33
C ALA A 49 -18.10 5.83 -0.71
N GLY A 50 -19.39 5.56 -0.95
CA GLY A 50 -20.37 6.57 -1.37
C GLY A 50 -20.19 7.11 -2.80
N HIS A 51 -19.17 6.66 -3.53
CA HIS A 51 -18.90 7.06 -4.91
C HIS A 51 -18.46 5.87 -5.77
N SER A 52 -18.38 6.07 -7.09
CA SER A 52 -17.86 5.03 -8.00
C SER A 52 -16.33 5.00 -7.96
N PRO A 53 -15.69 3.83 -8.17
CA PRO A 53 -14.24 3.72 -8.20
C PRO A 53 -13.62 4.61 -9.30
N SER A 54 -12.42 5.14 -9.04
CA SER A 54 -11.71 5.99 -9.98
C SER A 54 -11.44 5.26 -11.30
N LYS A 55 -11.69 5.93 -12.43
CA LYS A 55 -11.29 5.45 -13.75
C LYS A 55 -9.81 5.76 -14.00
N GLY A 56 -9.09 4.84 -14.63
CA GLY A 56 -7.70 5.03 -15.04
C GLY A 56 -6.80 3.84 -14.71
N MET A 57 -5.72 3.71 -15.47
CA MET A 57 -4.73 2.65 -15.27
C MET A 57 -4.05 2.78 -13.91
N LEU A 58 -3.76 1.64 -13.28
CA LEU A 58 -2.86 1.59 -12.15
C LEU A 58 -1.43 1.98 -12.58
N PRO A 59 -0.66 2.68 -11.73
CA PRO A 59 0.75 2.86 -11.99
C PRO A 59 1.45 1.50 -11.89
N TYR A 60 1.87 0.95 -13.03
CA TYR A 60 2.54 -0.36 -13.13
C TYR A 60 4.07 -0.23 -13.13
N SER A 61 4.63 0.97 -12.86
CA SER A 61 6.08 1.17 -12.83
C SER A 61 6.64 1.14 -11.42
N THR A 62 7.86 0.65 -11.31
CA THR A 62 8.66 0.64 -10.09
C THR A 62 9.24 2.04 -9.77
N ASP A 63 9.33 2.94 -10.76
CA ASP A 63 9.94 4.28 -10.63
C ASP A 63 9.36 5.13 -9.50
N TRP A 64 8.06 4.99 -9.21
CA TRP A 64 7.44 5.75 -8.13
C TRP A 64 8.09 5.43 -6.78
N PHE A 65 8.50 4.18 -6.55
CA PHE A 65 9.16 3.75 -5.33
C PHE A 65 10.61 4.23 -5.21
N MET A 66 11.22 4.70 -6.29
CA MET A 66 12.57 5.28 -6.28
C MET A 66 12.57 6.79 -6.00
N SER A 67 11.40 7.42 -5.99
CA SER A 67 11.28 8.83 -5.66
C SER A 67 11.49 9.05 -4.16
N TRP A 68 12.19 10.13 -3.78
CA TRP A 68 12.63 10.42 -2.41
C TRP A 68 11.59 10.12 -1.30
N GLN A 69 10.50 10.88 -1.23
CA GLN A 69 9.48 10.68 -0.19
C GLN A 69 8.71 9.37 -0.35
N PRO A 70 8.20 9.01 -1.55
CA PRO A 70 7.62 7.68 -1.79
C PRO A 70 8.47 6.50 -1.31
N ASN A 71 9.79 6.53 -1.53
CA ASN A 71 10.73 5.50 -1.13
C ASN A 71 10.75 5.32 0.39
N ILE A 72 10.80 6.42 1.14
CA ILE A 72 10.80 6.40 2.61
C ILE A 72 9.53 5.72 3.14
N HIS A 73 8.36 6.11 2.63
CA HIS A 73 7.08 5.53 3.06
C HIS A 73 6.92 4.07 2.63
N ALA A 74 7.35 3.73 1.42
CA ALA A 74 7.35 2.36 0.93
C ALA A 74 8.25 1.44 1.76
N SER A 75 9.44 1.94 2.11
CA SER A 75 10.41 1.21 2.94
C SER A 75 9.90 0.98 4.35
N LEU A 76 9.27 2.00 4.95
CA LEU A 76 8.61 1.87 6.24
C LEU A 76 7.50 0.81 6.21
N PHE A 77 6.58 0.90 5.24
CA PHE A 77 5.51 -0.08 5.08
C PHE A 77 6.06 -1.50 4.87
N LEU A 78 7.07 -1.66 4.01
CA LEU A 78 7.66 -2.98 3.74
C LEU A 78 8.36 -3.56 4.97
N GLY A 79 9.01 -2.72 5.78
CA GLY A 79 9.57 -3.12 7.07
C GLY A 79 8.49 -3.63 8.03
N ILE A 80 7.38 -2.90 8.15
CA ILE A 80 6.22 -3.33 8.96
C ILE A 80 5.67 -4.66 8.45
N TYR A 81 5.46 -4.78 7.13
CA TYR A 81 4.91 -5.98 6.51
C TYR A 81 5.78 -7.20 6.77
N ARG A 82 7.09 -7.11 6.52
CA ARG A 82 8.03 -8.22 6.74
C ARG A 82 8.10 -8.63 8.20
N TYR A 83 8.11 -7.66 9.11
CA TYR A 83 8.07 -7.95 10.54
C TYR A 83 6.81 -8.75 10.91
N LEU A 84 5.64 -8.35 10.43
CA LEU A 84 4.41 -9.11 10.70
C LEU A 84 4.41 -10.48 9.99
N GLU A 85 4.94 -10.58 8.78
CA GLU A 85 5.04 -11.83 8.02
C GLU A 85 5.90 -12.88 8.74
N GLU A 86 7.01 -12.43 9.32
CA GLU A 86 7.95 -13.29 10.05
C GLU A 86 7.40 -13.74 11.42
N ASN A 87 6.54 -12.94 12.04
CA ASN A 87 6.10 -13.16 13.43
C ASN A 87 4.66 -13.64 13.57
N ILE A 88 3.83 -13.55 12.54
CA ILE A 88 2.41 -13.88 12.59
C ILE A 88 1.98 -14.69 11.37
N SER A 89 1.31 -15.81 11.59
CA SER A 89 0.68 -16.58 10.51
C SER A 89 -0.71 -16.02 10.20
N LEU A 90 -0.81 -15.24 9.13
CA LEU A 90 -2.06 -14.68 8.62
C LEU A 90 -2.16 -14.88 7.09
N PRO A 91 -3.38 -14.88 6.52
CA PRO A 91 -3.56 -14.76 5.08
C PRO A 91 -2.88 -13.51 4.53
N ALA A 92 -2.27 -13.59 3.35
CA ALA A 92 -1.52 -12.48 2.75
C ALA A 92 -2.33 -11.17 2.64
N LEU A 93 -3.62 -11.26 2.31
CA LEU A 93 -4.49 -10.09 2.21
C LEU A 93 -4.74 -9.44 3.58
N GLU A 94 -4.91 -10.25 4.62
CA GLU A 94 -5.08 -9.75 5.99
C GLU A 94 -3.77 -9.10 6.49
N LEU A 95 -2.64 -9.71 6.17
CA LEU A 95 -1.32 -9.17 6.47
C LEU A 95 -1.08 -7.81 5.80
N LEU A 96 -1.46 -7.67 4.51
CA LEU A 96 -1.43 -6.39 3.79
C LEU A 96 -2.29 -5.33 4.50
N ILE A 97 -3.54 -5.65 4.85
CA ILE A 97 -4.46 -4.72 5.51
C ILE A 97 -3.90 -4.26 6.86
N LYS A 98 -3.44 -5.19 7.72
CA LYS A 98 -2.89 -4.85 9.04
C LYS A 98 -1.61 -4.03 8.93
N SER A 99 -0.69 -4.42 8.05
CA SER A 99 0.57 -3.69 7.83
C SER A 99 0.31 -2.27 7.35
N TYR A 100 -0.67 -2.09 6.46
CA TYR A 100 -1.02 -0.76 5.95
C TYR A 100 -1.69 0.11 7.01
N ARG A 101 -2.53 -0.47 7.89
CA ARG A 101 -3.09 0.27 9.04
C ARG A 101 -2.01 0.78 9.98
N LEU A 102 -1.03 -0.06 10.34
CA LEU A 102 0.11 0.35 11.17
C LEU A 102 0.94 1.46 10.48
N TYR A 103 1.11 1.38 9.16
CA TYR A 103 1.73 2.47 8.40
C TYR A 103 0.94 3.78 8.53
N LEU A 104 -0.39 3.75 8.38
CA LEU A 104 -1.23 4.95 8.55
C LEU A 104 -1.18 5.51 9.98
N GLU A 105 -1.18 4.64 10.99
CA GLU A 105 -1.00 5.03 12.40
C GLU A 105 0.34 5.73 12.59
N GLN A 106 1.44 5.19 12.03
CA GLN A 106 2.76 5.81 12.09
C GLN A 106 2.80 7.19 11.41
N MET A 107 2.11 7.36 10.28
CA MET A 107 1.97 8.66 9.61
C MET A 107 1.24 9.67 10.48
N THR A 108 0.14 9.23 11.10
CA THR A 108 -0.67 10.06 12.00
C THR A 108 0.13 10.51 13.22
N LEU A 109 0.87 9.59 13.86
CA LEU A 109 1.73 9.90 15.01
C LEU A 109 2.87 10.86 14.66
N SER A 110 3.39 10.76 13.44
CA SER A 110 4.48 11.62 12.97
C SER A 110 4.00 12.98 12.44
N GLY A 111 2.68 13.17 12.31
CA GLY A 111 2.10 14.37 11.69
C GLY A 111 2.41 14.51 10.19
N GLU A 112 2.74 13.40 9.52
CA GLU A 112 3.07 13.37 8.09
C GLU A 112 1.88 12.91 7.24
N ASP A 113 1.77 13.45 6.03
CA ASP A 113 0.77 12.99 5.07
C ASP A 113 1.13 11.60 4.53
N ALA A 114 0.18 10.68 4.55
CA ALA A 114 0.35 9.35 3.97
C ALA A 114 0.43 9.42 2.43
N VAL A 115 1.63 9.37 1.85
CA VAL A 115 1.82 9.41 0.38
C VAL A 115 1.69 8.04 -0.30
N LEU A 116 1.99 6.95 0.42
CA LEU A 116 1.79 5.59 -0.04
C LEU A 116 0.32 5.21 0.12
N SER A 117 -0.35 4.88 -0.99
CA SER A 117 -1.71 4.33 -0.97
C SER A 117 -1.70 2.81 -0.81
N ILE A 118 -2.79 2.22 -0.31
CA ILE A 118 -2.92 0.75 -0.14
C ILE A 118 -2.66 0.00 -1.45
N THR A 119 -3.12 0.56 -2.58
CA THR A 119 -2.88 -0.09 -3.88
C THR A 119 -1.43 -0.03 -4.31
N ARG A 120 -0.67 1.02 -3.96
CA ARG A 120 0.78 1.03 -4.19
C ARG A 120 1.50 0.10 -3.24
N ALA A 121 1.06 0.01 -1.98
CA ALA A 121 1.60 -0.94 -1.01
C ALA A 121 1.43 -2.40 -1.50
N TRP A 122 0.26 -2.73 -2.04
CA TRP A 122 0.01 -4.02 -2.69
C TRP A 122 0.92 -4.29 -3.89
N PHE A 123 1.11 -3.30 -4.79
CA PHE A 123 2.07 -3.45 -5.89
C PHE A 123 3.50 -3.62 -5.43
N LEU A 124 3.92 -2.92 -4.36
CA LEU A 124 5.26 -3.06 -3.81
C LEU A 124 5.55 -4.51 -3.46
N LEU A 125 4.62 -5.17 -2.76
CA LEU A 125 4.75 -6.60 -2.42
C LEU A 125 4.86 -7.46 -3.68
N ARG A 126 4.05 -7.19 -4.70
CA ARG A 126 4.12 -7.91 -5.98
C ARG A 126 5.43 -7.69 -6.73
N PHE A 127 5.96 -6.47 -6.73
CA PHE A 127 7.25 -6.18 -7.32
C PHE A 127 8.39 -6.84 -6.54
N CYS A 128 8.28 -6.99 -5.23
CA CYS A 128 9.19 -7.81 -4.44
C CYS A 128 9.09 -9.29 -4.80
N ASN A 129 7.88 -9.84 -4.89
CA ASN A 129 7.66 -11.24 -5.26
C ASN A 129 8.10 -11.57 -6.70
N ALA A 130 8.14 -10.57 -7.57
CA ALA A 130 8.62 -10.68 -8.95
C ALA A 130 10.13 -10.38 -9.10
N ASP A 131 10.87 -10.29 -7.99
CA ASP A 131 12.30 -9.93 -7.95
C ASP A 131 12.65 -8.61 -8.66
N MET A 132 11.70 -7.67 -8.75
CA MET A 132 11.94 -6.35 -9.35
C MET A 132 12.41 -5.32 -8.33
N LEU A 133 11.98 -5.48 -7.06
CA LEU A 133 12.32 -4.61 -5.95
C LEU A 133 12.80 -5.43 -4.75
N GLN A 134 13.80 -4.90 -4.04
CA GLN A 134 14.27 -5.46 -2.77
C GLN A 134 14.55 -4.32 -1.78
N THR A 135 15.17 -4.65 -0.64
CA THR A 135 15.68 -3.64 0.30
C THR A 135 17.18 -3.69 0.40
N ALA A 136 17.83 -2.54 0.52
CA ALA A 136 19.24 -2.43 0.86
C ALA A 136 19.45 -1.59 2.13
N PRO A 137 20.43 -1.95 2.99
CA PRO A 137 20.76 -1.17 4.16
C PRO A 137 21.51 0.11 3.77
N CYS A 138 21.15 1.24 4.38
CA CYS A 138 21.89 2.48 4.21
C CYS A 138 23.20 2.46 5.00
N ILE A 139 24.33 2.78 4.37
CA ILE A 139 25.65 2.80 5.04
C ILE A 139 25.78 3.88 6.14
N ARG A 140 24.86 4.83 6.23
CA ARG A 140 24.88 5.92 7.23
C ARG A 140 23.95 5.67 8.43
N CYS A 141 22.69 5.31 8.18
CA CYS A 141 21.71 5.10 9.26
C CYS A 141 21.41 3.62 9.55
N GLY A 142 21.86 2.69 8.72
CA GLY A 142 21.57 1.25 8.85
C GLY A 142 20.13 0.85 8.49
N GLY A 143 19.23 1.80 8.23
CA GLY A 143 17.86 1.51 7.81
C GLY A 143 17.78 0.81 6.45
N ASN A 144 16.78 -0.06 6.28
CA ASN A 144 16.52 -0.77 5.03
C ASN A 144 15.58 0.03 4.13
N TYR A 145 15.98 0.27 2.88
CA TYR A 145 15.19 1.04 1.92
C TYR A 145 14.97 0.29 0.63
N VAL A 146 13.82 0.53 0.00
CA VAL A 146 13.45 -0.06 -1.29
C VAL A 146 14.43 0.37 -2.37
N VAL A 147 14.92 -0.59 -3.15
CA VAL A 147 15.84 -0.40 -4.28
C VAL A 147 15.49 -1.39 -5.39
N HIS A 148 16.03 -1.19 -6.59
CA HIS A 148 15.94 -2.20 -7.64
C HIS A 148 16.82 -3.42 -7.31
N THR A 149 16.34 -4.62 -7.64
CA THR A 149 17.03 -5.88 -7.28
C THR A 149 18.43 -6.01 -7.90
N HIS A 150 18.63 -5.45 -9.09
CA HIS A 150 19.90 -5.56 -9.83
C HIS A 150 20.77 -4.30 -9.77
N GLU A 151 20.49 -3.39 -8.83
CA GLU A 151 21.30 -2.19 -8.63
C GLU A 151 22.47 -2.45 -7.65
N LEU A 152 23.61 -1.79 -7.88
CA LEU A 152 24.77 -1.87 -6.99
C LEU A 152 24.47 -1.10 -5.70
N THR A 153 24.37 -1.81 -4.59
CA THR A 153 23.90 -1.26 -3.30
C THR A 153 24.98 -1.17 -2.22
N GLU A 154 26.23 -1.54 -2.51
CA GLU A 154 27.34 -1.55 -1.55
C GLU A 154 27.55 -0.21 -0.83
N ASN A 155 27.38 0.90 -1.56
CA ASN A 155 27.54 2.26 -1.02
C ASN A 155 26.20 3.02 -0.97
N PHE A 156 25.09 2.31 -0.81
CA PHE A 156 23.76 2.92 -0.85
C PHE A 156 23.55 3.90 0.31
N ILE A 157 23.13 5.13 -0.02
CA ILE A 157 22.76 6.18 0.93
C ILE A 157 21.29 6.53 0.73
N CYS A 158 20.48 6.40 1.77
CA CYS A 158 19.05 6.65 1.68
C CYS A 158 18.71 8.14 1.53
N GLY A 159 17.48 8.39 1.10
CA GLY A 159 16.92 9.72 0.96
C GLY A 159 16.86 10.55 2.25
N ILE A 160 16.85 9.93 3.42
CA ILE A 160 16.87 10.65 4.71
C ILE A 160 18.30 11.16 5.00
N CYS A 161 19.31 10.34 4.76
CA CYS A 161 20.71 10.68 5.01
C CYS A 161 21.36 11.56 3.94
N ALA A 162 20.80 11.57 2.72
CA ALA A 162 21.20 12.44 1.63
C ALA A 162 19.95 13.02 0.93
N PRO A 163 19.23 13.95 1.59
CA PRO A 163 18.00 14.50 1.05
C PRO A 163 18.26 15.32 -0.23
N PRO A 164 17.42 15.21 -1.27
CA PRO A 164 17.56 16.01 -2.48
C PRO A 164 17.27 17.49 -2.20
N SER A 165 17.72 18.40 -3.07
CA SER A 165 17.58 19.86 -2.87
C SER A 165 16.12 20.36 -2.78
N ARG A 166 15.14 19.53 -3.18
CA ARG A 166 13.70 19.82 -3.09
C ARG A 166 13.03 19.13 -1.89
N ALA A 167 13.81 18.55 -0.99
CA ALA A 167 13.30 17.95 0.23
C ALA A 167 12.46 18.95 1.03
N GLY A 168 11.28 18.52 1.49
CA GLY A 168 10.32 19.36 2.22
C GLY A 168 9.57 20.40 1.37
N LYS A 169 9.90 20.58 0.09
CA LYS A 169 9.16 21.46 -0.84
C LYS A 169 8.02 20.70 -1.54
N SER A 170 7.16 20.05 -0.77
CA SER A 170 5.90 19.55 -1.33
C SER A 170 5.02 20.75 -1.64
N LYS A 171 4.69 20.96 -2.92
CA LYS A 171 3.60 21.86 -3.32
C LYS A 171 2.39 21.40 -2.52
N LYS A 172 1.81 22.27 -1.67
CA LYS A 172 0.43 22.13 -1.21
C LYS A 172 -0.47 22.04 -2.46
N ARG A 173 -0.59 20.87 -3.06
CA ARG A 173 -1.73 20.55 -3.92
C ARG A 173 -2.85 20.38 -2.92
N SER A 174 -3.73 21.36 -2.86
CA SER A 174 -5.05 21.25 -2.25
C SER A 174 -5.73 20.03 -2.86
N ASN A 175 -5.55 18.86 -2.23
CA ASN A 175 -6.36 17.69 -2.53
C ASN A 175 -7.70 17.98 -1.87
N SER A 176 -8.69 18.30 -2.71
CA SER A 176 -10.11 18.30 -2.35
C SER A 176 -10.58 16.87 -2.09
N ALA A 177 -9.99 16.23 -1.09
CA ALA A 177 -10.31 14.92 -0.55
C ALA A 177 -10.11 14.86 0.98
N GLN A 178 -10.18 16.03 1.64
CA GLN A 178 -10.10 16.16 3.09
C GLN A 178 -11.43 16.70 3.60
N ALA A 179 -12.43 15.83 3.59
CA ALA A 179 -13.73 16.05 4.22
C ALA A 179 -14.38 14.70 4.55
N PHE A 180 -13.67 13.79 5.22
CA PHE A 180 -14.25 12.50 5.66
C PHE A 180 -13.76 12.00 7.03
N LEU A 181 -13.19 12.86 7.86
CA LEU A 181 -12.87 12.51 9.25
C LEU A 181 -13.39 13.53 10.27
N ASP A 182 -14.55 14.13 10.01
CA ASP A 182 -15.32 14.79 11.08
C ASP A 182 -16.79 14.88 10.68
N LYS A 183 -17.60 13.99 11.24
CA LYS A 183 -18.97 14.26 11.70
C LYS A 183 -19.43 13.13 12.62
N PRO A 184 -20.23 13.44 13.64
CA PRO A 184 -20.52 12.55 14.78
C PRO A 184 -21.31 11.30 14.39
#